data_AF-R7MIP0-F1
#
_entry.id   AF-R7MIP0-F1
#
_cell.length_a   1.000
_cell.length_b   1.000
_cell.length_c   1.000
_cell.angle_alpha   90.00
_cell.angle_beta   90.00
_cell.angle_gamma   90.00
#
_symmetry.space_group_name_H-M   'P 1'
#
loop_
_entity.id
_entity.type
_entity.pdbx_description
1 polymer ?
#
loop_
_entity_poly.entity_id
_entity_poly.type
_entity_poly.pdbx_seq_one_letter_code
_entity_poly.pdbx_strand_id
1 'polypeptide(L)'
;MNFTPQAKEVYVDEKTDTMYVSDLGMKQIEESQQFATPHRQEQTFVQQKQIFSPQTTATIEPSDKIIGQYHDTYILIDTEEGLEIVDQHIAQERYIYEKLKSEKNIISQMLFVSDVISVSSTEAELIKENIEKFEKFGYGIEFLNDTELIFRKIPQLLSKANPKDIIADILQNIEGDIDNLEERILITTSCKASVKANTKLSIWQMEDIIKKWRTTKMPYTCPHGRPIAKTIPHKELAGFFQRAK
;
A
#
# COMPACT_ATOMS: atom_id res chain seq x y z
N MET A 1 -18.08 -59.03 -56.06
CA MET A 1 -17.95 -57.81 -56.87
C MET A 1 -17.37 -56.74 -55.96
N ASN A 2 -16.19 -56.25 -56.32
CA ASN A 2 -15.36 -55.37 -55.51
C ASN A 2 -15.93 -53.95 -55.49
N PHE A 3 -16.15 -53.40 -54.29
CA PHE A 3 -16.44 -51.99 -54.05
C PHE A 3 -15.17 -51.32 -53.56
N THR A 4 -14.66 -50.35 -54.32
CA THR A 4 -13.52 -49.50 -53.93
C THR A 4 -14.08 -48.12 -53.55
N PRO A 5 -13.98 -47.67 -52.28
CA PRO A 5 -14.43 -46.33 -51.90
C PRO A 5 -13.35 -45.28 -52.24
N GLN A 6 -13.76 -44.16 -52.84
CA GLN A 6 -12.92 -43.00 -53.16
C GLN A 6 -12.46 -42.28 -51.87
N ALA A 7 -11.16 -42.00 -51.76
CA ALA A 7 -10.58 -41.25 -50.66
C ALA A 7 -10.81 -39.73 -50.82
N LYS A 8 -11.23 -39.04 -49.76
CA LYS A 8 -11.30 -37.57 -49.67
C LYS A 8 -10.00 -37.04 -49.04
N GLU A 9 -9.42 -35.97 -49.59
CA GLU A 9 -8.10 -35.45 -49.20
C GLU A 9 -8.11 -34.51 -47.97
N VAL A 10 -9.28 -33.99 -47.59
CA VAL A 10 -9.49 -33.17 -46.38
C VAL A 10 -10.71 -33.68 -45.64
N TYR A 11 -10.57 -33.86 -44.32
CA TYR A 11 -11.63 -34.26 -43.41
C TYR A 11 -11.73 -33.27 -42.25
N VAL A 12 -12.94 -32.82 -41.94
CA VAL A 12 -13.21 -31.90 -40.82
C VAL A 12 -14.05 -32.63 -39.80
N ASP A 13 -13.57 -32.71 -38.56
CA ASP A 13 -14.38 -33.17 -37.43
C ASP A 13 -15.09 -31.96 -36.78
N GLU A 14 -16.38 -31.83 -37.04
CA GLU A 14 -17.20 -30.71 -36.54
C GLU A 14 -17.42 -30.75 -35.02
N LYS A 15 -17.16 -31.89 -34.33
CA LYS A 15 -17.31 -31.95 -32.87
C LYS A 15 -16.09 -31.43 -32.12
N THR A 16 -14.90 -31.54 -32.71
CA THR A 16 -13.64 -31.10 -32.11
C THR A 16 -13.04 -29.88 -32.81
N ASP A 17 -13.74 -29.35 -33.81
CA ASP A 17 -13.30 -28.24 -34.67
C ASP A 17 -11.86 -28.44 -35.18
N THR A 18 -11.54 -29.68 -35.54
CA THR A 18 -10.19 -30.10 -35.95
C THR A 18 -10.22 -30.56 -37.40
N MET A 19 -9.35 -30.00 -38.23
CA MET A 19 -9.22 -30.36 -39.65
C MET A 19 -8.00 -31.25 -39.86
N TYR A 20 -8.22 -32.39 -40.50
CA TYR A 20 -7.19 -33.36 -40.89
C TYR A 20 -7.00 -33.31 -42.40
N VAL A 21 -5.80 -32.93 -42.83
CA VAL A 21 -5.39 -32.90 -44.24
C VAL A 21 -4.45 -34.08 -44.48
N SER A 22 -4.71 -34.84 -45.54
CA SER A 22 -3.82 -35.94 -45.95
C SER A 22 -2.48 -35.43 -46.48
N ASP A 23 -1.44 -36.26 -46.43
CA ASP A 23 -0.08 -35.90 -46.90
C ASP A 23 -0.05 -35.45 -48.38
N LEU A 24 -0.98 -35.95 -49.19
CA LEU A 24 -1.19 -35.50 -50.58
C LEU A 24 -1.81 -34.11 -50.66
N GLY A 25 -2.79 -33.82 -49.81
CA GLY A 25 -3.39 -32.48 -49.70
C GLY A 25 -2.41 -31.44 -49.15
N MET A 26 -1.48 -31.83 -48.28
CA MET A 26 -0.50 -30.89 -47.73
C MET A 26 0.52 -30.41 -48.78
N LYS A 27 0.98 -31.31 -49.66
CA LYS A 27 1.91 -30.95 -50.75
C LYS A 27 1.33 -29.96 -51.76
N GLN A 28 0.03 -30.03 -52.05
CA GLN A 28 -0.61 -29.07 -52.95
C GLN A 28 -0.72 -27.67 -52.34
N ILE A 29 -0.85 -27.57 -51.01
CA ILE A 29 -0.87 -26.29 -50.29
C ILE A 29 0.53 -25.67 -50.24
N GLU A 30 1.56 -26.49 -50.06
CA GLU A 30 2.97 -26.04 -50.08
C GLU A 30 3.40 -25.53 -51.48
N GLU A 31 2.97 -26.19 -52.57
CA GLU A 31 3.32 -25.79 -53.94
C GLU A 31 2.62 -24.50 -54.41
N SER A 32 1.50 -24.10 -53.79
CA SER A 32 0.67 -22.97 -54.23
C SER A 32 0.95 -21.65 -53.49
N GLN A 33 1.77 -21.64 -52.43
CA GLN A 33 2.11 -20.42 -51.68
C GLN A 33 3.54 -19.96 -51.96
N GLN A 34 3.78 -19.42 -53.17
CA GLN A 34 4.91 -18.52 -53.41
C GLN A 34 4.62 -17.15 -52.77
N PHE A 35 4.95 -16.98 -51.49
CA PHE A 35 5.02 -15.64 -50.90
C PHE A 35 6.41 -15.04 -51.15
N ALA A 36 6.40 -13.88 -51.79
CA ALA A 36 7.58 -13.11 -52.19
C ALA A 36 8.52 -12.83 -51.00
N THR A 37 9.81 -13.08 -51.20
CA THR A 37 10.88 -12.71 -50.28
C THR A 37 10.93 -11.18 -50.12
N PRO A 38 10.78 -10.61 -48.90
CA PRO A 38 11.09 -9.22 -48.71
C PRO A 38 12.61 -9.05 -48.79
N HIS A 39 13.05 -8.13 -49.65
CA HIS A 39 14.44 -7.71 -49.76
C HIS A 39 14.94 -7.21 -48.39
N ARG A 40 15.76 -8.00 -47.70
CA ARG A 40 16.45 -7.56 -46.48
C ARG A 40 17.59 -6.66 -46.92
N GLN A 41 17.35 -5.35 -46.96
CA GLN A 41 18.43 -4.36 -46.93
C GLN A 41 19.35 -4.70 -45.75
N GLU A 42 20.66 -4.61 -45.97
CA GLU A 42 21.69 -4.95 -44.98
C GLU A 42 21.29 -4.44 -43.61
N GLN A 43 20.98 -5.36 -42.70
CA GLN A 43 20.82 -5.01 -41.31
C GLN A 43 22.19 -4.58 -40.83
N THR A 44 22.34 -3.28 -40.60
CA THR A 44 23.26 -2.79 -39.59
C THR A 44 23.08 -3.69 -38.38
N PHE A 45 24.16 -4.35 -37.95
CA PHE A 45 24.17 -5.07 -36.68
C PHE A 45 23.85 -4.04 -35.60
N VAL A 46 22.58 -3.92 -35.22
CA VAL A 46 22.20 -3.21 -34.01
C VAL A 46 22.68 -4.11 -32.90
N GLN A 47 23.90 -3.82 -32.42
CA GLN A 47 24.43 -4.44 -31.23
C GLN A 47 23.38 -4.23 -30.15
N GLN A 48 22.71 -5.31 -29.74
CA GLN A 48 21.69 -5.27 -28.71
C GLN A 48 22.40 -4.82 -27.43
N LYS A 49 22.37 -3.51 -27.18
CA LYS A 49 22.89 -2.95 -25.94
C LYS A 49 22.08 -3.62 -24.85
N GLN A 50 22.73 -4.41 -24.00
CA GLN A 50 22.06 -4.94 -22.82
C GLN A 50 21.66 -3.73 -21.97
N ILE A 51 20.40 -3.31 -22.09
CA ILE A 51 19.83 -2.20 -21.32
C ILE A 51 19.67 -2.61 -19.84
N PHE A 52 19.73 -3.91 -19.56
CA PHE A 52 19.61 -4.45 -18.22
C PHE A 52 20.88 -5.15 -17.80
N SER A 53 21.76 -4.41 -17.14
CA SER A 53 22.68 -4.99 -16.18
C SER A 53 21.93 -5.10 -14.86
N PRO A 54 21.74 -6.30 -14.26
CA PRO A 54 21.23 -6.37 -12.90
C PRO A 54 22.24 -5.66 -12.01
N GLN A 55 21.90 -4.47 -11.53
CA GLN A 55 22.70 -3.77 -10.52
C GLN A 55 22.58 -4.57 -9.22
N THR A 56 23.41 -5.60 -9.08
CA THR A 56 23.57 -6.34 -7.83
C THR A 56 24.60 -5.62 -6.98
N THR A 57 24.23 -4.44 -6.53
CA THR A 57 24.81 -3.78 -5.37
C THR A 57 23.71 -2.97 -4.71
N ALA A 58 22.66 -3.66 -4.25
CA ALA A 58 22.00 -3.16 -3.05
C ALA A 58 23.07 -3.26 -1.97
N THR A 59 23.58 -2.12 -1.51
CA THR A 59 24.17 -2.07 -0.17
C THR A 59 23.11 -2.69 0.74
N ILE A 60 23.44 -3.82 1.35
CA ILE A 60 22.60 -4.38 2.40
C ILE A 60 22.76 -3.37 3.53
N GLU A 61 21.89 -2.36 3.53
CA GLU A 61 21.73 -1.48 4.69
C GLU A 61 21.57 -2.40 5.89
N PRO A 62 22.32 -2.21 6.99
CA PRO A 62 22.24 -3.09 8.13
C PRO A 62 20.77 -3.17 8.56
N SER A 63 20.14 -4.31 8.30
CA SER A 63 18.77 -4.58 8.70
C SER A 63 18.78 -4.77 10.21
N ASP A 64 17.92 -4.03 10.91
CA ASP A 64 17.71 -4.25 12.34
C ASP A 64 17.48 -5.73 12.62
N LYS A 65 18.13 -6.25 13.67
CA LYS A 65 18.05 -7.66 14.00
C LYS A 65 16.76 -7.93 14.77
N ILE A 66 15.67 -8.09 14.02
CA ILE A 66 14.35 -8.35 14.58
C ILE A 66 14.31 -9.77 15.18
N ILE A 67 14.03 -9.83 16.48
CA ILE A 67 13.86 -11.10 17.21
C ILE A 67 12.47 -11.67 16.92
N GLY A 68 11.46 -10.81 16.91
CA GLY A 68 10.08 -11.17 16.64
C GLY A 68 9.08 -10.18 17.24
N GLN A 69 7.87 -10.67 17.45
CA GLN A 69 6.74 -9.90 17.92
C GLN A 69 6.22 -10.45 19.26
N TYR A 70 5.86 -9.56 20.20
CA TYR A 70 5.27 -9.91 21.49
C TYR A 70 3.82 -9.39 21.57
N HIS A 71 2.88 -10.30 21.89
CA HIS A 71 1.42 -10.05 21.95
C HIS A 71 0.86 -9.30 20.75
N ASP A 72 1.35 -9.61 19.54
CA ASP A 72 0.89 -9.00 18.30
C ASP A 72 0.91 -7.44 18.33
N THR A 73 1.77 -6.84 19.18
CA THR A 73 1.77 -5.41 19.50
C THR A 73 3.17 -4.81 19.56
N TYR A 74 4.12 -5.53 20.14
CA TYR A 74 5.48 -5.02 20.33
C TYR A 74 6.46 -5.73 19.40
N ILE A 75 7.33 -4.97 18.74
CA ILE A 75 8.45 -5.49 17.95
C ILE A 75 9.67 -5.52 18.86
N LEU A 76 10.34 -6.67 18.91
CA LEU A 76 11.55 -6.89 19.70
C LEU A 76 12.77 -6.86 18.78
N ILE A 77 13.74 -6.00 19.10
CA ILE A 77 14.93 -5.77 18.29
C ILE A 77 16.17 -6.00 19.16
N ASP A 78 17.10 -6.80 18.64
CA ASP A 78 18.42 -6.98 19.22
C ASP A 78 19.33 -5.83 18.73
N THR A 79 19.82 -5.01 19.65
CA THR A 79 20.68 -3.85 19.37
C THR A 79 21.99 -3.97 20.16
N GLU A 80 23.03 -3.24 19.77
CA GLU A 80 24.32 -3.26 20.48
C GLU A 80 24.21 -2.81 21.95
N GLU A 81 23.22 -1.97 22.27
CA GLU A 81 22.99 -1.44 23.61
C GLU A 81 22.13 -2.37 24.48
N GLY A 82 21.32 -3.24 23.86
CA GLY A 82 20.38 -4.12 24.56
C GLY A 82 19.14 -4.50 23.76
N LEU A 83 18.09 -4.92 24.47
CA LEU A 83 16.81 -5.27 23.88
C LEU A 83 15.96 -4.01 23.70
N GLU A 84 15.73 -3.61 22.44
CA GLU A 84 14.80 -2.53 22.11
C GLU A 84 13.39 -3.09 21.88
N ILE A 85 12.42 -2.51 22.57
CA ILE A 85 11.00 -2.85 22.51
C ILE A 85 10.27 -1.67 21.89
N VAL A 86 9.65 -1.88 20.73
CA VAL A 86 8.96 -0.84 19.96
C VAL A 86 7.47 -1.15 19.90
N ASP A 87 6.62 -0.17 20.19
CA ASP A 87 5.18 -0.29 19.93
C ASP A 87 4.91 -0.09 18.44
N GLN A 88 4.44 -1.15 17.76
CA GLN A 88 4.26 -1.14 16.31
C GLN A 88 3.21 -0.12 15.85
N HIS A 89 2.17 0.09 16.65
CA HIS A 89 1.05 0.97 16.32
C HIS A 89 1.54 2.42 16.39
N ILE A 90 2.21 2.76 17.49
CA ILE A 90 2.69 4.12 17.74
C ILE A 90 3.84 4.49 16.77
N ALA A 91 4.75 3.56 16.48
CA ALA A 91 5.82 3.77 15.50
C ALA A 91 5.28 4.08 14.11
N GLN A 92 4.28 3.32 13.65
CA GLN A 92 3.67 3.55 12.36
C GLN A 92 2.81 4.82 12.33
N GLU A 93 2.07 5.13 13.39
CA GLU A 93 1.33 6.39 13.53
C GLU A 93 2.25 7.59 13.36
N ARG A 94 3.41 7.60 14.05
CA ARG A 94 4.39 8.69 13.93
C ARG A 94 4.90 8.85 12.49
N TYR A 95 5.22 7.75 11.81
CA TYR A 95 5.64 7.81 10.41
C TYR A 95 4.55 8.37 9.49
N ILE A 96 3.32 7.89 9.62
CA ILE A 96 2.19 8.36 8.80
C ILE A 96 1.91 9.84 9.05
N TYR A 97 1.90 10.25 10.33
CA TYR A 97 1.72 11.64 10.72
C TYR A 97 2.74 12.57 10.05
N GLU A 98 4.04 12.25 10.16
CA GLU A 98 5.08 13.11 9.58
C GLU A 98 5.04 13.11 8.06
N LYS A 99 4.74 11.95 7.45
CA LYS A 99 4.54 11.84 6.01
C LYS A 99 3.42 12.77 5.55
N LEU A 100 2.23 12.66 6.14
CA LEU A 100 1.07 13.50 5.83
C LEU A 100 1.36 14.99 6.06
N LYS A 101 2.10 15.33 7.11
CA LYS A 101 2.49 16.72 7.41
C LYS A 101 3.45 17.32 6.37
N SER A 102 4.30 16.48 5.78
CA SER A 102 5.28 16.91 4.76
C SER A 102 4.71 16.91 3.33
N GLU A 103 3.67 16.13 3.09
CA GLU A 103 3.15 15.85 1.75
C GLU A 103 2.17 16.94 1.31
N LYS A 104 2.38 17.51 0.12
CA LYS A 104 1.54 18.60 -0.39
C LYS A 104 0.25 18.11 -1.05
N ASN A 105 0.24 16.88 -1.54
CA ASN A 105 -0.88 16.28 -2.25
C ASN A 105 -1.11 14.87 -1.73
N ILE A 106 -2.10 14.71 -0.86
CA ILE A 106 -2.44 13.41 -0.30
C ILE A 106 -3.25 12.61 -1.31
N ILE A 107 -2.74 11.43 -1.66
CA ILE A 107 -3.43 10.52 -2.58
C ILE A 107 -4.75 10.09 -1.93
N SER A 108 -5.83 10.29 -2.68
CA SER A 108 -7.19 10.08 -2.22
C SER A 108 -7.89 9.01 -3.06
N GLN A 109 -8.79 8.27 -2.44
CA GLN A 109 -9.67 7.30 -3.07
C GLN A 109 -11.09 7.86 -3.16
N MET A 110 -11.66 7.86 -4.36
CA MET A 110 -13.07 8.18 -4.58
C MET A 110 -13.97 7.09 -4.00
N LEU A 111 -15.07 7.49 -3.39
CA LEU A 111 -16.07 6.57 -2.83
C LEU A 111 -17.17 6.30 -3.86
N PHE A 112 -17.39 5.02 -4.17
CA PHE A 112 -18.52 4.60 -5.01
C PHE A 112 -19.86 4.73 -4.28
N VAL A 113 -19.84 4.47 -2.97
CA VAL A 113 -20.99 4.60 -2.07
C VAL A 113 -20.51 5.41 -0.87
N SER A 114 -21.32 6.37 -0.45
CA SER A 114 -21.05 7.23 0.69
C SER A 114 -22.31 7.34 1.53
N ASP A 115 -22.16 7.21 2.84
CA ASP A 115 -23.27 7.38 3.77
C ASP A 115 -23.57 8.87 3.93
N VAL A 116 -24.86 9.20 4.09
CA VAL A 116 -25.28 10.53 4.50
C VAL A 116 -24.95 10.71 5.98
N ILE A 117 -24.18 11.74 6.28
CA ILE A 117 -23.75 12.07 7.64
C ILE A 117 -24.48 13.33 8.08
N SER A 118 -25.31 13.21 9.11
CA SER A 118 -25.93 14.33 9.79
C SER A 118 -24.97 14.92 10.81
N VAL A 119 -24.80 16.23 10.79
CA VAL A 119 -23.97 17.02 11.72
C VAL A 119 -24.80 18.15 12.33
N SER A 120 -24.39 18.66 13.49
CA SER A 120 -24.99 19.87 14.06
C SER A 120 -24.73 21.10 13.19
N SER A 121 -25.52 22.16 13.35
CA SER A 121 -25.34 23.41 12.60
C SER A 121 -23.95 24.03 12.83
N THR A 122 -23.43 23.96 14.06
CA THR A 122 -22.09 24.46 14.41
C THR A 122 -20.98 23.66 13.73
N GLU A 123 -21.10 22.32 13.70
CA GLU A 123 -20.15 21.47 12.98
C GLU A 123 -20.21 21.71 11.46
N ALA A 124 -21.41 21.87 10.90
CA ALA A 124 -21.58 22.16 9.47
C ALA A 124 -20.90 23.47 9.07
N GLU A 125 -21.09 24.52 9.86
CA GLU A 125 -20.44 25.83 9.64
C GLU A 125 -18.92 25.70 9.70
N LEU A 126 -18.39 25.02 10.73
CA LEU A 126 -16.95 24.78 10.87
C LEU A 126 -16.36 24.03 9.68
N ILE A 127 -17.04 22.98 9.20
CA ILE A 127 -16.58 22.20 8.04
C ILE A 127 -16.63 23.06 6.77
N LYS A 128 -17.70 23.84 6.55
CA LYS A 128 -17.86 24.71 5.38
C LYS A 128 -16.74 25.77 5.34
N GLU A 129 -16.47 26.42 6.46
CA GLU A 129 -15.41 27.43 6.57
C GLU A 129 -14.00 26.86 6.34
N ASN A 130 -13.81 25.56 6.61
CA ASN A 130 -12.51 24.90 6.56
C ASN A 130 -12.42 23.82 5.47
N ILE A 131 -13.31 23.86 4.47
CA ILE A 131 -13.41 22.82 3.43
C ILE A 131 -12.08 22.61 2.69
N GLU A 132 -11.31 23.68 2.47
CA GLU A 132 -9.99 23.62 1.82
C GLU A 132 -8.95 22.87 2.67
N LYS A 133 -9.03 22.95 4.01
CA LYS A 133 -8.15 22.18 4.90
C LYS A 133 -8.45 20.69 4.80
N PHE A 134 -9.74 20.31 4.76
CA PHE A 134 -10.13 18.92 4.53
C PHE A 134 -9.63 18.41 3.17
N GLU A 135 -9.80 19.21 2.12
CA GLU A 135 -9.37 18.88 0.76
C GLU A 135 -7.85 18.71 0.65
N LYS A 136 -7.07 19.59 1.31
CA LYS A 136 -5.60 19.47 1.46
C LYS A 136 -5.19 18.14 2.06
N PHE A 137 -5.95 17.62 3.00
CA PHE A 137 -5.71 16.33 3.63
C PHE A 137 -6.35 15.14 2.89
N GLY A 138 -6.93 15.35 1.70
CA GLY A 138 -7.49 14.29 0.85
C GLY A 138 -8.95 13.93 1.11
N TYR A 139 -9.67 14.77 1.86
CA TYR A 139 -11.09 14.61 2.12
C TYR A 139 -11.91 15.52 1.20
N GLY A 140 -12.66 14.92 0.28
CA GLY A 140 -13.64 15.67 -0.52
C GLY A 140 -15.01 15.54 0.11
N ILE A 141 -15.51 16.62 0.69
CA ILE A 141 -16.81 16.68 1.37
C ILE A 141 -17.79 17.48 0.50
N GLU A 142 -19.00 16.96 0.35
CA GLU A 142 -20.10 17.64 -0.34
C GLU A 142 -21.32 17.71 0.58
N PHE A 143 -21.90 18.90 0.71
CA PHE A 143 -23.13 19.11 1.47
C PHE A 143 -24.36 18.84 0.60
N LEU A 144 -25.27 18.02 1.11
CA LEU A 144 -26.57 17.77 0.50
C LEU A 144 -27.59 18.83 0.93
N ASN A 145 -27.48 19.32 2.16
CA ASN A 145 -28.23 20.44 2.72
C ASN A 145 -27.43 21.13 3.84
N ASP A 146 -28.08 21.91 4.70
CA ASP A 146 -27.39 22.69 5.72
C ASP A 146 -26.67 21.85 6.79
N THR A 147 -27.16 20.65 7.08
CA THR A 147 -26.71 19.79 8.19
C THR A 147 -26.40 18.36 7.75
N GLU A 148 -26.48 18.05 6.47
CA GLU A 148 -26.17 16.74 5.92
C GLU A 148 -25.10 16.83 4.84
N LEU A 149 -24.11 15.94 4.94
CA LEU A 149 -22.99 15.87 4.03
C LEU A 149 -22.66 14.43 3.65
N ILE A 150 -21.89 14.28 2.58
CA ILE A 150 -21.30 13.02 2.11
C ILE A 150 -19.82 13.22 1.83
N PHE A 151 -19.06 12.13 1.91
CA PHE A 151 -17.69 12.10 1.38
C PHE A 151 -17.69 11.64 -0.07
N ARG A 152 -17.12 12.44 -0.98
CA ARG A 152 -16.81 12.04 -2.36
C ARG A 152 -15.51 11.28 -2.47
N LYS A 153 -14.53 11.63 -1.62
CA LYS A 153 -13.25 10.95 -1.52
C LYS A 153 -12.68 11.06 -0.11
N ILE A 154 -11.82 10.10 0.22
CA ILE A 154 -11.05 10.05 1.47
C ILE A 154 -9.59 9.72 1.16
N PRO A 155 -8.64 9.98 2.08
CA PRO A 155 -7.25 9.55 1.91
C PRO A 155 -7.15 8.06 1.62
N GLN A 156 -6.30 7.66 0.67
CA GLN A 156 -6.17 6.24 0.27
C GLN A 156 -5.75 5.34 1.45
N LEU A 157 -4.98 5.90 2.38
CA LEU A 157 -4.58 5.24 3.62
C LEU A 157 -5.77 4.80 4.49
N LEU A 158 -6.94 5.44 4.32
CA LEU A 158 -8.17 5.20 5.06
C LEU A 158 -9.21 4.38 4.28
N SER A 159 -8.81 3.71 3.19
CA SER A 159 -9.68 2.90 2.33
C SER A 159 -10.59 1.88 3.04
N LYS A 160 -10.24 1.46 4.26
CA LYS A 160 -11.00 0.50 5.07
C LYS A 160 -11.72 1.14 6.27
N ALA A 161 -11.58 2.44 6.47
CA ALA A 161 -12.18 3.16 7.59
C ALA A 161 -13.55 3.71 7.21
N ASN A 162 -14.46 3.80 8.18
CA ASN A 162 -15.77 4.42 7.98
C ASN A 162 -15.61 5.95 8.01
N PRO A 163 -16.00 6.68 6.94
CA PRO A 163 -15.93 8.14 6.91
C PRO A 163 -16.70 8.83 8.05
N LYS A 164 -17.80 8.23 8.51
CA LYS A 164 -18.59 8.73 9.63
C LYS A 164 -17.80 8.75 10.93
N ASP A 165 -17.06 7.69 11.21
CA ASP A 165 -16.23 7.60 12.42
C ASP A 165 -15.06 8.59 12.35
N ILE A 166 -14.51 8.81 11.14
CA ILE A 166 -13.41 9.75 10.93
C ILE A 166 -13.85 11.18 11.23
N ILE A 167 -14.97 11.62 10.64
CA ILE A 167 -15.43 12.99 10.82
C ILE A 167 -15.86 13.25 12.26
N ALA A 168 -16.51 12.27 12.91
CA ALA A 168 -16.87 12.36 14.31
C ALA A 168 -15.64 12.55 15.21
N ASP A 169 -14.58 11.76 14.99
CA ASP A 169 -13.33 11.88 15.76
C ASP A 169 -12.60 13.21 15.50
N ILE A 170 -12.62 13.72 14.26
CA ILE A 170 -12.02 15.02 13.93
C ILE A 170 -12.74 16.16 14.66
N LEU A 171 -14.07 16.13 14.66
CA LEU A 171 -14.92 17.16 15.26
C LEU A 171 -15.07 17.05 16.78
N GLN A 172 -14.67 15.90 17.35
CA GLN A 172 -14.78 15.67 18.79
C GLN A 172 -13.98 16.71 19.59
N ASN A 173 -14.66 17.39 20.52
CA ASN A 173 -14.08 18.41 21.39
C ASN A 173 -13.42 19.58 20.62
N ILE A 174 -14.00 19.99 19.48
CA ILE A 174 -13.47 21.09 18.67
C ILE A 174 -13.99 22.47 19.11
N GLU A 175 -14.91 22.52 20.07
CA GLU A 175 -15.45 23.75 20.63
C GLU A 175 -14.31 24.65 21.19
N GLY A 176 -13.92 25.67 20.42
CA GLY A 176 -13.00 26.72 20.86
C GLY A 176 -11.53 26.64 20.39
N ASP A 177 -11.12 25.60 19.65
CA ASP A 177 -9.72 25.41 19.21
C ASP A 177 -9.62 25.23 17.67
N ILE A 178 -10.17 26.18 16.92
CA ILE A 178 -10.22 26.18 15.45
C ILE A 178 -8.81 26.27 14.84
N ASP A 179 -7.87 26.91 15.54
CA ASP A 179 -6.49 27.07 15.11
C ASP A 179 -5.75 25.73 14.97
N ASN A 180 -6.27 24.66 15.57
CA ASN A 180 -5.64 23.34 15.60
C ASN A 180 -6.34 22.29 14.73
N LEU A 181 -7.30 22.68 13.88
CA LEU A 181 -8.05 21.73 13.03
C LEU A 181 -7.14 20.91 12.11
N GLU A 182 -6.13 21.51 11.48
CA GLU A 182 -5.21 20.76 10.61
C GLU A 182 -4.45 19.67 11.36
N GLU A 183 -3.97 19.99 12.56
CA GLU A 183 -3.25 19.06 13.42
C GLU A 183 -4.19 17.92 13.87
N ARG A 184 -5.44 18.24 14.20
CA ARG A 184 -6.46 17.23 14.54
C ARG A 184 -6.77 16.30 13.37
N ILE A 185 -6.90 16.85 12.15
CA ILE A 185 -7.08 16.03 10.94
C ILE A 185 -5.86 15.11 10.77
N LEU A 186 -4.64 15.62 10.90
CA LEU A 186 -3.40 14.84 10.79
C LEU A 186 -3.34 13.70 11.81
N ILE A 187 -3.53 14.02 13.08
CA ILE A 187 -3.50 13.07 14.19
C ILE A 187 -4.55 11.98 13.96
N THR A 188 -5.80 12.37 13.71
CA THR A 188 -6.90 11.41 13.50
C THR A 188 -6.65 10.53 12.29
N THR A 189 -6.20 11.12 11.18
CA THR A 189 -5.87 10.39 9.95
C THR A 189 -4.74 9.38 10.20
N SER A 190 -3.67 9.78 10.90
CA SER A 190 -2.56 8.88 11.22
C SER A 190 -2.95 7.73 12.15
N CYS A 191 -3.80 7.99 13.14
CA CYS A 191 -4.29 7.00 14.09
C CYS A 191 -5.21 5.97 13.40
N LYS A 192 -6.09 6.42 12.50
CA LYS A 192 -6.98 5.53 11.75
C LYS A 192 -6.25 4.73 10.66
N ALA A 193 -5.13 5.24 10.15
CA ALA A 193 -4.36 4.60 9.09
C ALA A 193 -3.28 3.63 9.60
N SER A 194 -2.82 3.76 10.85
CA SER A 194 -1.78 2.90 11.41
C SER A 194 -2.28 1.48 11.67
N VAL A 195 -1.35 0.50 11.69
CA VAL A 195 -1.69 -0.86 12.11
C VAL A 195 -2.23 -0.82 13.53
N LYS A 196 -3.33 -1.52 13.76
CA LYS A 196 -3.93 -1.62 15.09
C LYS A 196 -3.06 -2.49 16.00
N ALA A 197 -3.07 -2.18 17.29
CA ALA A 197 -2.58 -3.11 18.31
C ALA A 197 -3.26 -4.48 18.15
N ASN A 198 -2.55 -5.55 18.53
CA ASN A 198 -2.97 -6.95 18.36
C ASN A 198 -3.09 -7.40 16.89
N THR A 199 -2.24 -6.88 16.01
CA THR A 199 -2.13 -7.35 14.63
C THR A 199 -0.84 -8.13 14.46
N LYS A 200 -0.96 -9.42 14.11
CA LYS A 200 0.20 -10.25 13.80
C LYS A 200 0.92 -9.75 12.54
N LEU A 201 2.23 -9.59 12.62
CA LEU A 201 3.08 -9.10 11.53
C LEU A 201 4.05 -10.19 11.04
N SER A 202 4.38 -10.17 9.75
CA SER A 202 5.54 -10.89 9.23
C SER A 202 6.83 -10.14 9.56
N ILE A 203 7.98 -10.82 9.52
CA ILE A 203 9.30 -10.18 9.73
C ILE A 203 9.49 -9.00 8.77
N TRP A 204 9.18 -9.18 7.49
CA TRP A 204 9.24 -8.12 6.49
C TRP A 204 8.39 -6.89 6.83
N GLN A 205 7.19 -7.10 7.39
CA GLN A 205 6.33 -5.99 7.81
C GLN A 205 6.92 -5.26 9.03
N MET A 206 7.49 -6.01 9.98
CA MET A 206 8.18 -5.41 11.12
C MET A 206 9.38 -4.58 10.65
N GLU A 207 10.23 -5.13 9.78
CA GLU A 207 11.38 -4.42 9.20
C GLU A 207 10.96 -3.14 8.48
N ASP A 208 9.90 -3.19 7.68
CA ASP A 208 9.37 -2.04 6.97
C ASP A 208 8.87 -0.94 7.94
N ILE A 209 8.14 -1.32 9.00
CA ILE A 209 7.70 -0.38 10.04
C ILE A 209 8.90 0.28 10.71
N ILE A 210 9.88 -0.51 11.17
CA ILE A 210 11.05 0.00 11.87
C ILE A 210 11.87 0.93 10.97
N LYS A 211 12.14 0.50 9.73
CA LYS A 211 12.87 1.29 8.74
C LYS A 211 12.19 2.63 8.49
N LYS A 212 10.88 2.64 8.28
CA LYS A 212 10.10 3.87 8.06
C LYS A 212 10.10 4.77 9.29
N TRP A 213 9.82 4.20 10.46
CA TRP A 213 9.79 4.94 11.73
C TRP A 213 11.13 5.61 12.04
N ARG A 214 12.26 4.92 11.84
CA ARG A 214 13.59 5.50 12.09
C ARG A 214 13.96 6.67 11.17
N THR A 215 13.26 6.87 10.05
CA THR A 215 13.45 8.04 9.18
C THR A 215 12.70 9.29 9.66
N THR A 216 11.87 9.18 10.71
CA THR A 216 11.08 10.29 11.25
C THR A 216 11.95 11.29 12.01
N LYS A 217 11.54 12.57 12.02
CA LYS A 217 12.21 13.66 12.74
C LYS A 217 12.08 13.50 14.25
N MET A 218 10.95 12.98 14.73
CA MET A 218 10.69 12.75 16.16
C MET A 218 10.42 11.27 16.46
N PRO A 219 11.43 10.39 16.41
CA PRO A 219 11.24 8.95 16.52
C PRO A 219 10.91 8.48 17.94
N TYR A 220 11.13 9.28 19.00
CA TYR A 220 10.99 8.78 20.37
C TYR A 220 9.61 9.02 21.00
N THR A 221 8.84 9.97 20.48
CA THR A 221 7.57 10.41 21.06
C THR A 221 6.52 10.42 19.96
N CYS A 222 5.30 9.97 20.22
CA CYS A 222 4.19 10.01 19.26
C CYS A 222 3.51 11.39 19.19
N PRO A 223 2.63 11.64 18.20
CA PRO A 223 1.87 12.89 18.13
C PRO A 223 1.09 13.23 19.42
N HIS A 224 0.67 12.21 20.17
CA HIS A 224 -0.02 12.32 21.46
C HIS A 224 0.90 12.34 22.70
N GLY A 225 2.22 12.32 22.53
CA GLY A 225 3.18 12.40 23.65
C GLY A 225 3.64 11.06 24.27
N ARG A 226 3.17 9.90 23.78
CA ARG A 226 3.58 8.58 24.30
C ARG A 226 4.98 8.18 23.79
N PRO A 227 5.80 7.49 24.59
CA PRO A 227 7.07 6.95 24.11
C PRO A 227 6.82 5.85 23.07
N ILE A 228 7.62 5.84 22.01
CA ILE A 228 7.49 4.86 20.91
C ILE A 228 8.29 3.58 21.18
N ALA A 229 9.48 3.75 21.75
CA ALA A 229 10.40 2.66 22.01
C ALA A 229 11.03 2.77 23.39
N LYS A 230 11.43 1.63 23.95
CA LYS A 230 12.19 1.52 25.18
C LYS A 230 13.27 0.47 25.01
N THR A 231 14.50 0.84 25.34
CA THR A 231 15.63 -0.09 25.38
C THR A 231 15.88 -0.55 26.81
N ILE A 232 16.01 -1.87 27.00
CA ILE A 232 16.50 -2.49 28.22
C ILE A 232 17.98 -2.81 27.99
N PRO A 233 18.92 -2.11 28.64
CA PRO A 233 20.33 -2.34 28.43
C PRO A 233 20.77 -3.75 28.84
N HIS A 234 21.78 -4.30 28.18
CA HIS A 234 22.30 -5.64 28.52
C HIS A 234 22.62 -5.81 30.01
N LYS A 235 23.22 -4.78 30.62
CA LYS A 235 23.55 -4.76 32.05
C LYS A 235 22.31 -4.88 32.95
N GLU A 236 21.23 -4.20 32.60
CA GLU A 236 19.97 -4.24 33.36
C GLU A 236 19.33 -5.63 33.24
N LEU A 237 19.29 -6.17 32.02
CA LEU A 237 18.75 -7.50 31.74
C LEU A 237 19.55 -8.60 32.44
N ALA A 238 20.89 -8.51 32.45
CA ALA A 238 21.76 -9.40 33.23
C ALA A 238 21.49 -9.30 34.73
N GLY A 239 21.19 -8.10 35.23
CA GLY A 239 20.82 -7.82 36.61
C GLY A 239 19.58 -8.60 37.07
N PHE A 240 18.59 -8.79 36.20
CA PHE A 240 17.39 -9.60 36.51
C PHE A 240 17.73 -11.05 36.88
N PHE A 241 18.88 -11.55 36.42
CA PHE A 241 19.38 -12.90 36.68
C PHE A 241 20.61 -12.91 37.61
N GLN A 242 20.90 -11.80 38.29
CA GLN A 242 22.06 -11.65 39.18
C GLN A 242 23.41 -11.95 38.49
N ARG A 243 23.52 -11.63 37.19
CA ARG A 243 24.76 -11.80 36.41
C ARG A 243 25.54 -10.50 36.34
N ALA A 244 26.86 -10.60 36.38
CA ALA A 244 27.80 -9.48 36.32
C ALA A 244 28.46 -9.35 34.94
N LYS A 245 27.65 -9.23 33.89
CA LYS A 245 27.96 -8.68 32.55
C LYS A 245 26.86 -9.05 31.58
#